data_AF-A0A952JRY0-F1
#
_entry.id   AF-A0A952JRY0-F1
#
_cell.length_a   1.000
_cell.length_b   1.000
_cell.length_c   1.000
_cell.angle_alpha   90.00
_cell.angle_beta   90.00
_cell.angle_gamma   90.00
#
_symmetry.space_group_name_H-M   'P 1'
#
loop_
_entity.id
_entity.type
_entity.pdbx_description
1 polymer ?
#
loop_
_entity_poly.entity_id
_entity_poly.type
_entity_poly.pdbx_seq_one_letter_code
_entity_poly.pdbx_strand_id
1 'polypeptide(L)'
;MADNTDSAGSSGATQIPDELAPGLDIFAATWLQKWTDAGGAVQINRDGSGGFWRPEYWGSPEYAEPPADWPDALRDESASFRRNAYDGKMLALLDLLEAMPCGAAAVKAHMHSHGLRSFVGRQGNIA
;
A
#
# COMPACT_ATOMS: atom_id res chain seq x y z
N MET A 1 34.01 17.23 11.64
CA MET A 1 33.04 17.39 12.75
C MET A 1 31.95 18.32 12.26
N ALA A 2 30.85 17.74 11.80
CA ALA A 2 29.61 18.46 11.56
C ALA A 2 28.59 17.86 12.53
N ASP A 3 28.18 18.70 13.46
CA ASP A 3 27.19 18.45 14.48
C ASP A 3 25.82 18.37 13.78
N ASN A 4 25.25 17.17 13.71
CA ASN A 4 23.91 16.94 13.15
C ASN A 4 23.01 16.56 14.31
N THR A 5 22.76 17.54 15.16
CA THR A 5 21.69 17.49 16.16
C THR A 5 20.54 18.27 15.57
N ASP A 6 19.53 17.59 15.02
CA ASP A 6 18.16 18.09 15.16
C ASP A 6 17.09 17.05 14.82
N SER A 7 16.04 17.14 15.62
CA SER A 7 14.71 16.58 15.44
C SER A 7 14.54 15.08 15.69
N ALA A 8 14.52 14.74 16.98
CA ALA A 8 13.62 13.72 17.49
C ALA A 8 12.19 14.07 17.03
N GLY A 9 11.75 13.43 15.95
CA GLY A 9 10.37 13.49 15.47
C GLY A 9 9.46 12.90 16.53
N SER A 10 8.87 13.78 17.35
CA SER A 10 7.68 13.47 18.13
C SER A 10 6.61 13.03 17.14
N SER A 11 6.44 11.72 16.96
CA SER A 11 5.30 11.11 16.28
C SER A 11 4.07 11.35 17.15
N GLY A 12 3.59 12.58 17.18
CA GLY A 12 2.28 12.91 17.70
C GLY A 12 1.28 12.09 16.89
N ALA A 13 0.71 11.06 17.50
CA ALA A 13 -0.37 10.30 16.90
C ALA A 13 -1.45 11.31 16.53
N THR A 14 -1.67 11.51 15.22
CA THR A 14 -2.72 12.41 14.73
C THR A 14 -4.04 11.92 15.31
N GLN A 15 -4.59 12.68 16.25
CA GLN A 15 -5.87 12.32 16.85
C GLN A 15 -6.94 12.39 15.77
N ILE A 16 -7.62 11.27 15.54
CA ILE A 16 -8.74 11.19 14.62
C ILE A 16 -9.93 11.88 15.31
N PRO A 17 -10.54 12.92 14.71
CA PRO A 17 -11.73 13.55 15.27
C PRO A 17 -12.87 12.53 15.41
N ASP A 18 -13.52 12.48 16.57
CA ASP A 18 -14.59 11.50 16.87
C ASP A 18 -15.73 11.55 15.84
N GLU A 19 -16.05 12.75 15.33
CA GLU A 19 -17.09 12.96 14.32
C GLU A 19 -16.78 12.27 12.98
N LEU A 20 -15.49 12.08 12.66
CA LEU A 20 -15.03 11.46 11.41
C LEU A 20 -14.69 9.99 11.58
N ALA A 21 -14.57 9.50 12.82
CA ALA A 21 -14.07 8.16 13.13
C ALA A 21 -14.83 7.03 12.41
N PRO A 22 -16.18 7.01 12.36
CA PRO A 22 -16.90 5.94 11.66
C PRO A 22 -16.65 5.93 10.14
N GLY A 23 -16.62 7.10 9.52
CA GLY A 23 -16.35 7.22 8.08
C GLY A 23 -14.92 6.84 7.72
N LEU A 24 -13.96 7.22 8.58
CA LEU A 24 -12.55 6.89 8.41
C LEU A 24 -12.26 5.40 8.62
N ASP A 25 -12.99 4.73 9.51
CA ASP A 25 -12.88 3.28 9.69
C ASP A 25 -13.37 2.52 8.45
N ILE A 26 -14.50 2.92 7.87
CA ILE A 26 -15.02 2.34 6.61
C ILE A 26 -14.05 2.58 5.45
N PHE A 27 -13.51 3.79 5.35
CA PHE A 27 -12.47 4.11 4.38
C PHE A 27 -11.25 3.21 4.57
N ALA A 28 -10.73 3.10 5.79
CA ALA A 28 -9.56 2.29 6.12
C ALA A 28 -9.78 0.82 5.76
N ALA A 29 -10.91 0.24 6.14
CA ALA A 29 -11.26 -1.15 5.80
C ALA A 29 -11.30 -1.36 4.27
N THR A 30 -11.98 -0.46 3.55
CA THR A 30 -12.13 -0.55 2.09
C THR A 30 -10.80 -0.37 1.37
N TRP A 31 -10.01 0.62 1.79
CA TRP A 31 -8.70 0.90 1.24
C TRP A 31 -7.75 -0.28 1.48
N LEU A 32 -7.73 -0.83 2.70
CA LEU A 32 -6.88 -1.96 3.08
C LEU A 32 -7.23 -3.22 2.27
N GLN A 33 -8.51 -3.47 2.03
CA GLN A 33 -8.97 -4.54 1.14
C GLN A 33 -8.47 -4.31 -0.29
N LYS A 34 -8.67 -3.11 -0.86
CA LYS A 34 -8.24 -2.80 -2.23
C LYS A 34 -6.73 -2.85 -2.42
N TRP A 35 -5.98 -2.38 -1.42
CA TRP A 35 -4.52 -2.42 -1.38
C TRP A 35 -4.01 -3.86 -1.42
N THR A 36 -4.57 -4.73 -0.58
CA THR A 36 -4.14 -6.13 -0.49
C THR A 36 -4.64 -7.00 -1.64
N ASP A 37 -5.83 -6.73 -2.18
CA ASP A 37 -6.30 -7.37 -3.41
C ASP A 37 -5.37 -7.08 -4.60
N ALA A 38 -4.76 -5.90 -4.62
CA ALA A 38 -3.74 -5.52 -5.59
C ALA A 38 -2.34 -6.09 -5.28
N GLY A 39 -2.16 -6.84 -4.18
CA GLY A 39 -0.88 -7.44 -3.78
C GLY A 39 -0.06 -6.59 -2.81
N GLY A 40 -0.54 -5.41 -2.41
CA GLY A 40 0.10 -4.58 -1.40
C GLY A 40 0.16 -5.24 -0.02
N ALA A 41 1.01 -4.72 0.86
CA ALA A 41 1.14 -5.13 2.24
C ALA A 41 1.19 -3.92 3.18
N VAL A 42 0.69 -4.10 4.40
CA VAL A 42 0.78 -3.15 5.50
C VAL A 42 1.31 -3.88 6.73
N GLN A 43 2.19 -3.23 7.49
CA GLN A 43 2.81 -3.75 8.70
C GLN A 43 2.99 -2.59 9.67
N ILE A 44 2.60 -2.85 10.92
CA ILE A 44 2.71 -1.94 12.04
C ILE A 44 3.51 -2.65 13.13
N ASN A 45 4.65 -2.05 13.49
CA ASN A 45 5.51 -2.48 14.56
C ASN A 45 4.90 -2.12 15.93
N ARG A 46 5.49 -2.67 17.00
CA ARG A 46 4.99 -2.46 18.37
C ARG A 46 5.06 -1.01 18.84
N ASP A 47 5.98 -0.22 18.28
CA ASP A 47 6.15 1.20 18.55
C ASP A 47 5.24 2.10 17.69
N GLY A 48 4.35 1.51 16.87
CA GLY A 48 3.47 2.24 15.96
C GLY A 48 4.15 2.70 14.67
N SER A 49 5.46 2.47 14.53
CA SER A 49 6.15 2.60 13.24
C SER A 49 5.66 1.53 12.28
N GLY A 50 5.84 1.73 10.99
CA GLY A 50 5.29 0.84 9.99
C GLY A 50 5.18 1.52 8.65
N GLY A 51 4.78 0.76 7.64
CA GLY A 51 4.75 1.24 6.27
C GLY A 51 3.70 0.56 5.42
N PHE A 52 3.69 0.97 4.17
CA PHE A 52 2.90 0.40 3.09
C PHE A 52 3.90 -0.08 2.05
N TRP A 53 3.82 -1.35 1.66
CA TRP A 53 4.71 -1.96 0.67
C TRP A 53 3.91 -2.43 -0.53
N ARG A 54 4.42 -2.18 -1.72
CA ARG A 54 3.88 -2.74 -2.96
C ARG A 54 4.91 -3.68 -3.57
N PRO A 55 4.50 -4.86 -4.07
CA PRO A 55 5.39 -5.69 -4.86
C PRO A 55 5.61 -5.04 -6.22
N GLU A 56 6.69 -5.41 -6.89
CA GLU A 56 6.82 -5.18 -8.33
C GLU A 56 5.75 -5.97 -9.10
N TYR A 57 5.46 -5.58 -10.34
CA TYR A 57 4.41 -6.20 -11.14
C TYR A 57 4.53 -7.74 -11.24
N TRP A 58 5.73 -8.29 -11.37
CA TRP A 58 5.96 -9.75 -11.42
C TRP A 58 5.63 -10.48 -10.10
N GLY A 59 5.61 -9.78 -8.97
CA GLY A 59 5.18 -10.32 -7.68
C GLY A 59 3.70 -10.07 -7.38
N SER A 60 2.99 -9.36 -8.25
CA SER A 60 1.58 -8.98 -8.06
C SER A 60 0.61 -10.12 -8.43
N PRO A 61 -0.58 -10.19 -7.81
CA PRO A 61 -1.65 -11.10 -8.22
C PRO A 61 -2.10 -10.96 -9.68
N GLU A 62 -1.87 -9.79 -10.27
CA GLU A 62 -2.27 -9.46 -11.65
C GLU A 62 -1.20 -9.84 -12.67
N TYR A 63 -0.07 -10.39 -12.22
CA TYR A 63 0.99 -10.81 -13.12
C TYR A 63 0.47 -11.81 -14.16
N ALA A 64 0.78 -11.52 -15.42
CA ALA A 64 0.52 -12.39 -16.54
C ALA A 64 1.72 -12.32 -17.48
N GLU A 65 2.35 -13.47 -17.70
CA GLU A 65 3.41 -13.64 -18.69
C GLU A 65 2.85 -13.38 -20.10
N PRO A 66 3.54 -12.60 -20.95
CA PRO A 66 3.17 -12.46 -22.35
C PRO A 66 3.24 -13.81 -23.09
N PRO A 67 2.33 -14.10 -24.04
CA PRO A 67 2.38 -15.32 -24.83
C PRO A 67 3.74 -15.50 -25.53
N ALA A 68 4.30 -16.71 -25.44
CA ALA A 68 5.64 -17.01 -25.95
C ALA A 68 5.72 -17.02 -27.49
N ASP A 69 4.58 -17.12 -28.17
CA ASP A 69 4.45 -17.10 -29.63
C ASP A 69 4.35 -15.69 -30.21
N TRP A 70 4.27 -14.65 -29.37
CA TRP A 70 4.29 -13.27 -29.81
C TRP A 70 5.69 -12.83 -30.25
N PRO A 71 5.80 -11.92 -31.26
CA PRO A 71 7.07 -11.26 -31.57
C PRO A 71 7.65 -10.56 -30.34
N ASP A 72 8.98 -10.60 -30.18
CA ASP A 72 9.68 -10.04 -29.01
C ASP A 72 9.26 -8.60 -28.69
N ALA A 73 9.22 -7.73 -29.72
CA ALA A 73 8.81 -6.33 -29.55
C ALA A 73 7.39 -6.19 -28.96
N LEU A 74 6.45 -7.07 -29.34
CA LEU A 74 5.09 -7.04 -28.81
C LEU A 74 5.03 -7.57 -27.37
N ARG A 75 5.85 -8.57 -27.04
CA ARG A 75 5.99 -9.07 -25.66
C ARG A 75 6.52 -7.99 -24.73
N ASP A 76 7.57 -7.29 -25.16
CA ASP A 76 8.19 -6.21 -24.40
C ASP A 76 7.22 -5.05 -24.16
N GLU A 77 6.52 -4.58 -25.20
CA GLU A 77 5.52 -3.52 -25.09
C GLU A 77 4.35 -3.94 -24.19
N SER A 78 3.87 -5.18 -24.30
CA SER A 78 2.81 -5.71 -23.43
C SER A 78 3.26 -5.78 -21.97
N ALA A 79 4.49 -6.26 -21.71
CA ALA A 79 5.05 -6.32 -20.37
C ALA A 79 5.20 -4.91 -19.77
N SER A 80 5.71 -3.96 -20.56
CA SER A 80 5.83 -2.55 -20.18
C SER A 80 4.48 -1.93 -19.84
N PHE A 81 3.48 -2.09 -20.71
CA PHE A 81 2.13 -1.56 -20.51
C PHE A 81 1.51 -2.10 -19.21
N ARG A 82 1.54 -3.42 -19.00
CA ARG A 82 0.94 -4.05 -17.81
C ARG A 82 1.64 -3.62 -16.53
N ARG A 83 2.97 -3.53 -16.53
CA ARG A 83 3.74 -3.02 -15.40
C ARG A 83 3.34 -1.59 -15.06
N ASN A 84 3.30 -0.70 -16.06
CA ASN A 84 2.96 0.70 -15.85
C ASN A 84 1.51 0.89 -15.37
N ALA A 85 0.57 0.09 -15.90
CA ALA A 85 -0.82 0.10 -15.46
C ALA A 85 -0.96 -0.32 -13.99
N TYR A 86 -0.27 -1.39 -13.60
CA TYR A 86 -0.21 -1.84 -12.20
C TYR A 86 0.44 -0.79 -11.29
N ASP A 87 1.59 -0.23 -11.68
CA ASP A 87 2.29 0.78 -10.89
C ASP A 87 1.42 2.03 -10.71
N GLY A 88 0.73 2.47 -11.76
CA GLY A 88 -0.23 3.57 -11.70
C GLY A 88 -1.39 3.31 -10.75
N LYS A 89 -1.96 2.09 -10.75
CA LYS A 89 -3.00 1.69 -9.80
C LYS A 89 -2.50 1.76 -8.35
N MET A 90 -1.30 1.24 -8.08
CA MET A 90 -0.73 1.26 -6.73
C MET A 90 -0.40 2.67 -6.26
N LEU A 91 0.12 3.54 -7.14
CA LEU A 91 0.34 4.95 -6.83
C LEU A 91 -0.98 5.66 -6.52
N ALA A 92 -2.02 5.46 -7.33
CA ALA A 92 -3.32 6.09 -7.09
C ALA A 92 -3.94 5.70 -5.75
N LEU A 93 -3.72 4.47 -5.27
CA LEU A 93 -4.14 4.05 -3.92
C LEU A 93 -3.36 4.78 -2.83
N LEU A 94 -2.05 4.98 -2.99
CA LEU A 94 -1.25 5.77 -2.04
C LEU A 94 -1.67 7.24 -2.05
N ASP A 95 -1.86 7.83 -3.23
CA ASP A 95 -2.34 9.20 -3.38
C ASP A 95 -3.71 9.40 -2.70
N LEU A 96 -4.61 8.42 -2.83
CA LEU A 96 -5.90 8.46 -2.12
C LEU A 96 -5.73 8.43 -0.60
N LEU A 97 -4.77 7.64 -0.10
CA LEU A 97 -4.47 7.58 1.34
C LEU A 97 -3.92 8.92 1.86
N GLU A 98 -3.09 9.60 1.07
CA GLU A 98 -2.52 10.91 1.39
C GLU A 98 -3.53 12.05 1.26
N ALA A 99 -4.44 11.98 0.29
CA ALA A 99 -5.49 12.97 0.08
C ALA A 99 -6.55 12.96 1.19
N MET A 100 -6.71 11.84 1.91
CA MET A 100 -7.68 11.71 2.99
C MET A 100 -7.15 12.30 4.30
N PRO A 101 -7.90 13.20 4.96
CA PRO A 101 -7.53 13.69 6.28
C PRO A 101 -7.33 12.51 7.25
N CYS A 102 -6.14 12.41 7.84
CA CYS A 102 -5.77 11.30 8.73
C CYS A 102 -5.80 9.90 8.08
N GLY A 103 -5.74 9.75 6.75
CA GLY A 103 -5.91 8.46 6.06
C GLY A 103 -4.98 7.35 6.57
N ALA A 104 -3.67 7.62 6.64
CA ALA A 104 -2.71 6.65 7.17
C ALA A 104 -2.93 6.34 8.67
N ALA A 105 -3.35 7.33 9.46
CA ALA A 105 -3.68 7.14 10.87
C ALA A 105 -4.95 6.29 11.03
N ALA A 106 -5.96 6.49 10.16
CA ALA A 106 -7.18 5.70 10.12
C ALA A 106 -6.89 4.22 9.81
N VAL A 107 -6.04 3.93 8.82
CA VAL A 107 -5.61 2.55 8.53
C VAL A 107 -4.90 1.92 9.73
N LYS A 108 -4.00 2.65 10.38
CA LYS A 108 -3.32 2.15 11.59
C LYS A 108 -4.28 1.90 12.74
N ALA A 109 -5.21 2.82 12.99
CA ALA A 109 -6.22 2.70 14.03
C ALA A 109 -7.15 1.50 13.78
N HIS A 110 -7.61 1.33 12.53
CA HIS A 110 -8.40 0.18 12.09
C HIS A 110 -7.65 -1.13 12.31
N MET A 111 -6.39 -1.24 11.86
CA MET A 111 -5.60 -2.45 12.10
C MET A 111 -5.45 -2.74 13.60
N HIS A 112 -5.19 -1.72 14.42
CA HIS A 112 -5.05 -1.87 15.86
C HIS A 112 -6.35 -2.30 16.56
N SER A 113 -7.50 -1.72 16.20
CA SER A 113 -8.81 -2.08 16.77
C SER A 113 -9.20 -3.54 16.46
N HIS A 114 -8.70 -4.08 15.35
CA HIS A 114 -8.86 -5.47 14.94
C HIS A 114 -7.72 -6.40 15.38
N GLY A 115 -6.75 -5.91 16.17
CA GLY A 115 -5.61 -6.71 16.65
C GLY A 115 -4.63 -7.13 15.55
N LEU A 116 -4.68 -6.48 14.38
CA LEU A 116 -3.83 -6.76 13.23
C LEU A 116 -2.49 -6.02 13.36
N ARG A 117 -1.40 -6.72 13.06
CA ARG A 117 -0.04 -6.13 12.97
C ARG A 117 0.53 -6.17 11.56
N SER A 118 0.02 -7.09 10.75
CA SER A 118 0.32 -7.17 9.34
C SER A 118 -0.93 -7.55 8.58
N PHE A 119 -1.07 -7.02 7.38
CA PHE A 119 -2.11 -7.38 6.45
C PHE A 119 -1.47 -7.42 5.06
N VAL A 120 -1.34 -8.62 4.52
CA VAL A 120 -0.51 -8.92 3.34
C VAL A 120 -1.42 -9.45 2.26
N GLY A 121 -1.34 -8.84 1.08
CA GLY A 121 -2.04 -9.30 -0.11
C GLY A 121 -1.61 -10.69 -0.57
N ARG A 122 -2.42 -11.26 -1.45
CA ARG A 122 -2.03 -12.49 -2.14
C ARG A 122 -0.76 -12.21 -2.96
N GLN A 123 0.17 -13.15 -3.01
CA GLN A 123 1.30 -13.07 -3.94
C GLN A 123 0.88 -13.60 -5.32
N GLY A 124 1.44 -13.04 -6.39
CA GLY A 124 1.34 -13.64 -7.71
C GLY A 124 1.88 -15.06 -7.71
N ASN A 125 1.23 -15.97 -8.44
CA ASN A 125 1.78 -17.30 -8.68
C ASN A 125 2.93 -17.14 -9.69
N ILE A 126 4.17 -17.20 -9.19
CA ILE A 126 5.35 -17.34 -10.05
C ILE A 126 5.38 -18.82 -10.48
N ALA A 127 4.89 -19.09 -11.68
CA ALA A 127 4.89 -20.42 -12.29
C ALA A 127 6.18 -20.64 -13.10
#